data_AF-A0A6J7HMX6-F1
#
_entry.id   AF-A0A6J7HMX6-F1
#
_cell.length_a   1.000
_cell.length_b   1.000
_cell.length_c   1.000
_cell.angle_alpha   90.00
_cell.angle_beta   90.00
_cell.angle_gamma   90.00
#
_symmetry.space_group_name_H-M   'P 1'
#
loop_
_entity.id
_entity.type
_entity.pdbx_description
1 polymer ?
#
loop_
_entity_poly.entity_id
_entity_poly.type
_entity_poly.pdbx_seq_one_letter_code
_entity_poly.pdbx_strand_id
1 'polypeptide(L)'
;MSTVKESFDAAPWKGKTKRYDIVKEGSVALAFVMVLTIILSLFMGSPDETPLTFKGWAVSNSDNFYATAVQELAGTSGTATYGAPYNKAADGLNLGPLWLQKWAGVTRPIDSVNDFVISPLSTQVMSTDIASALATWNSATAAQKQAWATAYDDAITNAEGKLADVPSGAYGPVPALAQGLTDMAKAGALDAALLSQGGFFQTDNTKQILFFGDGAYLDDAGTAANLQGGTWGMMNETGRYPGQAWLWLYSFWYQIPPFNNEESKPIGANADAYIMAIMGVLSLGLILIPVIPGIKTLPMRIPIHRGIWRDYYRSQAIRKPKK
;
A
#
# COMPACT_ATOMS: atom_id res chain seq x y z
N MET A 1 -7.24 -49.19 -21.96
CA MET A 1 -7.08 -50.13 -20.83
C MET A 1 -7.03 -49.26 -19.59
N SER A 2 -8.13 -49.17 -18.83
CA SER A 2 -8.19 -48.27 -17.68
C SER A 2 -7.16 -48.70 -16.64
N THR A 3 -6.40 -47.76 -16.10
CA THR A 3 -5.44 -48.07 -15.04
C THR A 3 -6.19 -48.62 -13.81
N VAL A 4 -5.54 -49.45 -12.98
CA VAL A 4 -6.14 -50.00 -11.74
C VAL A 4 -6.75 -48.88 -10.86
N LYS A 5 -6.14 -47.69 -10.89
CA LYS A 5 -6.66 -46.48 -10.23
C LYS A 5 -8.00 -46.01 -10.81
N GLU A 6 -8.11 -45.88 -12.13
CA GLU A 6 -9.36 -45.48 -12.80
C GLU A 6 -10.50 -46.48 -12.53
N SER A 7 -10.20 -47.77 -12.44
CA SER A 7 -11.21 -48.78 -12.09
C SER A 7 -11.66 -48.72 -10.62
N PHE A 8 -10.80 -48.25 -9.71
CA PHE A 8 -11.13 -48.05 -8.30
C PHE A 8 -11.95 -46.77 -8.09
N ASP A 9 -11.54 -45.66 -8.70
CA ASP A 9 -12.22 -44.37 -8.59
C ASP A 9 -13.62 -44.40 -9.26
N ALA A 10 -13.80 -45.22 -10.29
CA ALA A 10 -15.09 -45.44 -10.95
C ALA A 10 -15.98 -46.51 -10.27
N ALA A 11 -15.48 -47.21 -9.24
CA ALA A 11 -16.24 -48.24 -8.57
C ALA A 11 -17.40 -47.61 -7.75
N PRO A 12 -18.65 -48.11 -7.88
CA PRO A 12 -19.77 -47.62 -7.08
C PRO A 12 -19.46 -47.72 -5.58
N TRP A 13 -19.76 -46.66 -4.82
CA TRP A 13 -19.54 -46.63 -3.38
C TRP A 13 -20.31 -47.76 -2.69
N LYS A 14 -19.58 -48.68 -2.03
CA LYS A 14 -20.15 -49.81 -1.25
C LYS A 14 -20.12 -49.58 0.26
N GLY A 15 -19.67 -48.41 0.71
CA GLY A 15 -19.60 -48.07 2.13
C GLY A 15 -20.97 -47.69 2.72
N LYS A 16 -21.04 -47.52 4.04
CA LYS A 16 -22.26 -47.09 4.72
C LYS A 16 -22.67 -45.69 4.23
N THR A 17 -23.92 -45.55 3.78
CA THR A 17 -24.53 -44.26 3.46
C THR A 17 -25.37 -43.79 4.64
N LYS A 18 -25.15 -42.57 5.13
CA LYS A 18 -26.04 -41.94 6.12
C LYS A 18 -27.13 -41.17 5.37
N ARG A 19 -28.39 -41.26 5.80
CA ARG A 19 -29.43 -40.35 5.31
C ARG A 19 -29.03 -38.92 5.69
N TYR A 20 -28.79 -38.10 4.68
CA TYR A 20 -28.45 -36.69 4.83
C TYR A 20 -29.61 -35.87 4.25
N ASP A 21 -30.29 -35.14 5.12
CA ASP A 21 -31.34 -34.21 4.71
C ASP A 21 -30.70 -32.85 4.49
N ILE A 22 -30.45 -32.54 3.22
CA ILE A 22 -29.76 -31.31 2.84
C ILE A 22 -30.56 -30.05 3.23
N VAL A 23 -31.90 -30.13 3.26
CA VAL A 23 -32.75 -29.00 3.61
C VAL A 23 -32.67 -28.75 5.11
N LYS A 24 -32.77 -29.80 5.93
CA LYS A 24 -32.64 -29.69 7.38
C LYS A 24 -31.26 -29.19 7.79
N GLU A 25 -30.20 -29.86 7.34
CA GLU A 25 -28.82 -29.53 7.73
C GLU A 25 -28.41 -28.15 7.18
N GLY A 26 -28.82 -27.83 5.95
CA GLY A 26 -28.60 -26.52 5.36
C GLY A 26 -29.31 -25.39 6.12
N SER A 27 -30.56 -25.61 6.56
CA SER A 27 -31.31 -24.63 7.35
C SER A 27 -30.68 -24.39 8.72
N VAL A 28 -30.25 -25.45 9.41
CA VAL A 28 -29.55 -25.34 10.70
C VAL A 28 -28.20 -24.62 10.54
N ALA A 29 -27.42 -24.98 9.51
CA ALA A 29 -26.15 -24.33 9.23
C ALA A 29 -26.36 -22.83 8.93
N LEU A 30 -27.36 -22.48 8.13
CA LEU A 30 -27.66 -21.08 7.80
C LEU A 30 -28.10 -20.29 9.03
N ALA A 31 -28.98 -20.85 9.87
CA ALA A 31 -29.40 -20.20 11.12
C ALA A 31 -28.20 -19.98 12.07
N PHE A 32 -27.33 -20.98 12.20
CA PHE A 32 -26.13 -20.88 13.02
C PHE A 32 -25.16 -19.83 12.49
N VAL A 33 -24.85 -19.86 11.19
CA VAL A 33 -23.98 -18.86 10.54
C VAL A 33 -24.56 -17.47 10.68
N MET A 34 -25.88 -17.28 10.48
CA MET A 34 -26.54 -15.99 10.65
C MET A 34 -26.37 -15.43 12.07
N VAL A 35 -26.65 -16.25 13.09
CA VAL A 35 -26.48 -15.84 14.50
C VAL A 35 -25.02 -15.51 14.79
N LEU A 36 -24.08 -16.34 14.32
CA LEU A 36 -22.66 -16.10 14.49
C LEU A 36 -22.21 -14.80 13.80
N THR A 37 -22.66 -14.54 12.58
CA THR A 37 -22.35 -13.30 11.85
C THR A 37 -22.88 -12.07 12.59
N ILE A 38 -24.11 -12.11 13.11
CA ILE A 38 -24.66 -11.00 13.90
C ILE A 38 -23.81 -10.76 15.15
N ILE A 39 -23.50 -11.82 15.91
CA ILE A 39 -22.65 -11.72 17.10
C ILE A 39 -21.28 -11.13 16.75
N LEU A 40 -20.59 -11.68 15.74
CA LEU A 40 -19.27 -11.21 15.32
C LEU A 40 -19.32 -9.76 14.84
N SER A 41 -20.35 -9.34 14.11
CA SER A 41 -20.50 -7.95 13.66
C SER A 41 -20.61 -6.95 14.80
N LEU A 42 -21.27 -7.32 15.91
CA LEU A 42 -21.39 -6.46 17.09
C LEU A 42 -20.06 -6.28 17.84
N PHE A 43 -19.20 -7.30 17.83
CA PHE A 43 -17.92 -7.27 18.56
C PHE A 43 -16.74 -6.82 17.69
N MET A 44 -16.81 -7.06 16.39
CA MET A 44 -15.71 -6.87 15.44
C MET A 44 -16.11 -5.95 14.28
N GLY A 45 -17.02 -5.00 14.51
CA GLY A 45 -17.41 -4.02 13.50
C GLY A 45 -16.23 -3.17 13.04
N SER A 46 -16.21 -2.85 11.74
CA SER A 46 -15.26 -1.89 11.19
C SER A 46 -15.66 -0.49 11.65
N PRO A 47 -14.71 0.31 12.17
CA PRO A 47 -14.98 1.69 12.53
C PRO A 47 -15.31 2.50 11.27
N ASP A 48 -16.22 3.46 11.42
CA ASP A 48 -16.49 4.46 10.39
C ASP A 48 -15.45 5.58 10.52
N GLU A 49 -14.25 5.33 9.99
CA GLU A 49 -13.15 6.29 10.02
C GLU A 49 -13.37 7.39 8.98
N THR A 50 -13.21 8.64 9.40
CA THR A 50 -13.32 9.77 8.47
C THR A 50 -12.13 9.78 7.50
N PRO A 51 -12.35 10.03 6.21
CA PRO A 51 -11.26 10.14 5.25
C PRO A 51 -10.26 11.22 5.64
N LEU A 52 -8.97 10.93 5.42
CA LEU A 52 -7.93 11.95 5.46
C LEU A 52 -8.16 12.96 4.34
N THR A 53 -8.07 14.25 4.66
CA THR A 53 -8.29 15.36 3.71
C THR A 53 -7.17 16.37 3.80
N PHE A 54 -6.84 17.08 2.72
CA PHE A 54 -5.81 18.12 2.77
C PHE A 54 -6.20 19.24 3.73
N LYS A 55 -7.51 19.51 3.86
CA LYS A 55 -8.02 20.40 4.90
C LYS A 55 -7.73 19.89 6.30
N GLY A 56 -8.01 18.61 6.56
CA GLY A 56 -7.70 17.97 7.83
C GLY A 56 -6.21 18.13 8.16
N TRP A 57 -5.34 17.75 7.21
CA TRP A 57 -3.90 17.87 7.34
C TRP A 57 -3.44 19.31 7.63
N ALA A 58 -3.81 20.27 6.79
CA ALA A 58 -3.35 21.65 6.92
C ALA A 58 -3.91 22.35 8.18
N VAL A 59 -5.03 21.89 8.74
CA VAL A 59 -5.58 22.41 10.00
C VAL A 59 -4.93 21.74 11.22
N SER A 60 -4.74 20.42 11.20
CA SER A 60 -4.20 19.68 12.36
C SER A 60 -2.68 19.75 12.46
N ASN A 61 -1.99 19.85 11.33
CA ASN A 61 -0.52 19.87 11.25
C ASN A 61 -0.06 20.82 10.12
N SER A 62 -0.35 22.12 10.31
CA SER A 62 -0.08 23.17 9.32
C SER A 62 1.40 23.29 8.96
N ASP A 63 2.30 23.14 9.93
CA ASP A 63 3.75 23.27 9.71
C ASP A 63 4.26 22.14 8.81
N ASN A 64 3.78 20.91 9.04
CA ASN A 64 4.11 19.78 8.18
C ASN A 64 3.58 19.95 6.76
N PHE A 65 2.32 20.35 6.59
CA PHE A 65 1.77 20.60 5.25
C PHE A 65 2.57 21.67 4.51
N TYR A 66 2.90 22.76 5.20
CA TYR A 66 3.70 23.85 4.65
C TYR A 66 5.11 23.37 4.25
N ALA A 67 5.79 22.64 5.13
CA ALA A 67 7.11 22.09 4.86
C ALA A 67 7.10 21.16 3.63
N THR A 68 6.09 20.29 3.50
CA THR A 68 5.95 19.45 2.30
C THR A 68 5.74 20.29 1.05
N ALA A 69 4.92 21.35 1.09
CA ALA A 69 4.76 22.26 -0.05
C ALA A 69 6.09 22.92 -0.47
N VAL A 70 6.99 23.21 0.48
CA VAL A 70 8.34 23.71 0.19
C VAL A 70 9.21 22.62 -0.44
N GLN A 71 9.16 21.38 0.05
CA GLN A 71 9.86 20.24 -0.55
C GLN A 71 9.41 19.97 -1.98
N GLU A 72 8.11 20.12 -2.28
CA GLU A 72 7.59 20.02 -3.65
C GLU A 72 8.21 21.08 -4.56
N LEU A 73 8.30 22.34 -4.09
CA LEU A 73 8.92 23.45 -4.82
C LEU A 73 10.43 23.27 -5.00
N ALA A 74 11.10 22.65 -4.01
CA ALA A 74 12.54 22.37 -4.03
C ALA A 74 12.90 21.13 -4.86
N GLY A 75 11.92 20.28 -5.17
CA GLY A 75 12.14 19.01 -5.85
C GLY A 75 12.79 17.95 -4.95
N THR A 76 12.61 18.07 -3.63
CA THR A 76 13.20 17.20 -2.60
C THR A 76 12.21 16.22 -1.97
N SER A 77 10.92 16.32 -2.32
CA SER A 77 9.87 15.39 -1.87
C SER A 77 10.10 13.95 -2.37
N GLY A 78 9.41 13.00 -1.74
CA GLY A 78 9.47 11.58 -2.13
C GLY A 78 9.07 11.38 -3.59
N THR A 79 7.98 11.99 -4.02
CA THR A 79 7.49 11.96 -5.40
C THR A 79 8.47 12.63 -6.35
N ALA A 80 9.01 13.82 -6.00
CA ALA A 80 9.96 14.54 -6.85
C ALA A 80 11.23 13.72 -7.11
N THR A 81 11.68 12.94 -6.12
CA THR A 81 12.91 12.15 -6.17
C THR A 81 12.70 10.69 -6.61
N TYR A 82 11.45 10.24 -6.83
CA TYR A 82 11.11 8.82 -6.99
C TYR A 82 11.71 8.12 -8.22
N GLY A 83 11.54 8.66 -9.43
CA GLY A 83 11.83 7.98 -10.70
C GLY A 83 10.58 7.49 -11.45
N ALA A 84 10.77 6.52 -12.36
CA ALA A 84 9.68 5.96 -13.15
C ALA A 84 8.65 5.24 -12.24
N PRO A 85 7.33 5.36 -12.48
CA PRO A 85 6.68 5.84 -13.71
C PRO A 85 6.43 7.35 -13.78
N TYR A 86 6.83 8.11 -12.77
CA TYR A 86 6.43 9.51 -12.60
C TYR A 86 7.42 10.51 -13.19
N ASN A 87 8.71 10.28 -12.97
CA ASN A 87 9.77 11.17 -13.45
C ASN A 87 11.06 10.38 -13.72
N LYS A 88 12.18 11.08 -13.85
CA LYS A 88 13.50 10.50 -14.18
C LYS A 88 14.55 10.75 -13.09
N ALA A 89 14.12 11.11 -11.87
CA ALA A 89 15.03 11.55 -10.81
C ALA A 89 15.87 10.39 -10.24
N ALA A 90 15.32 9.19 -10.17
CA ALA A 90 16.02 7.99 -9.72
C ALA A 90 15.67 6.76 -10.57
N ASP A 91 16.37 5.66 -10.29
CA ASP A 91 16.21 4.40 -11.00
C ASP A 91 14.98 3.59 -10.55
N GLY A 92 14.31 3.98 -9.46
CA GLY A 92 13.10 3.34 -8.94
C GLY A 92 13.35 1.98 -8.27
N LEU A 93 12.30 1.15 -8.18
CA LEU A 93 12.38 -0.16 -7.56
C LEU A 93 13.13 -1.19 -8.42
N ASN A 94 13.87 -2.10 -7.77
CA ASN A 94 14.56 -3.20 -8.44
C ASN A 94 14.39 -4.56 -7.76
N LEU A 95 14.47 -5.61 -8.57
CA LEU A 95 14.60 -7.01 -8.13
C LEU A 95 15.92 -7.56 -8.64
N GLY A 96 17.00 -7.35 -7.87
CA GLY A 96 18.36 -7.65 -8.30
C GLY A 96 18.73 -6.89 -9.58
N PRO A 97 19.07 -7.57 -10.69
CA PRO A 97 19.38 -6.91 -11.96
C PRO A 97 18.14 -6.45 -12.74
N LEU A 98 16.93 -6.77 -12.28
CA LEU A 98 15.68 -6.46 -12.98
C LEU A 98 15.15 -5.08 -12.54
N TRP A 99 15.21 -4.11 -13.46
CA TRP A 99 14.76 -2.73 -13.26
C TRP A 99 13.49 -2.46 -14.07
N LEU A 100 12.43 -3.22 -13.79
CA LEU A 100 11.23 -3.26 -14.64
C LEU A 100 10.55 -1.88 -14.77
N GLN A 101 10.48 -1.10 -13.69
CA GLN A 101 9.91 0.25 -13.71
C GLN A 101 10.74 1.20 -14.57
N LYS A 102 12.07 1.22 -14.39
CA LYS A 102 13.00 2.02 -15.20
C LYS A 102 12.91 1.66 -16.69
N TRP A 103 12.82 0.38 -17.02
CA TRP A 103 12.71 -0.08 -18.41
C TRP A 103 11.40 0.33 -19.06
N ALA A 104 10.30 0.33 -18.31
CA ALA A 104 9.01 0.83 -18.78
C ALA A 104 9.02 2.36 -18.99
N GLY A 105 9.85 3.08 -18.24
CA GLY A 105 10.03 4.53 -18.36
C GLY A 105 8.89 5.34 -17.75
N VAL A 106 8.84 6.63 -18.08
CA VAL A 106 7.83 7.56 -17.57
C VAL A 106 6.52 7.35 -18.32
N THR A 107 5.50 6.87 -17.61
CA THR A 107 4.16 6.59 -18.18
C THR A 107 3.07 7.48 -17.58
N ARG A 108 3.32 8.08 -16.41
CA ARG A 108 2.40 8.98 -15.72
C ARG A 108 3.20 10.21 -15.26
N PRO A 109 3.57 11.12 -16.16
CA PRO A 109 4.46 12.22 -15.81
C PRO A 109 3.86 13.05 -14.67
N ILE A 110 4.64 13.25 -13.61
CA ILE A 110 4.32 14.15 -12.50
C ILE A 110 5.47 15.15 -12.37
N ASP A 111 5.11 16.43 -12.38
CA ASP A 111 6.00 17.54 -12.04
C ASP A 111 5.51 18.09 -10.70
N SER A 112 6.14 17.70 -9.60
CA SER A 112 5.70 18.09 -8.24
C SER A 112 5.50 19.59 -8.09
N VAL A 113 6.44 20.39 -8.59
CA VAL A 113 6.41 21.84 -8.54
C VAL A 113 5.13 22.35 -9.21
N ASN A 114 4.89 21.94 -10.45
CA ASN A 114 3.77 22.46 -11.22
C ASN A 114 2.43 21.81 -10.85
N ASP A 115 2.39 20.50 -10.66
CA ASP A 115 1.16 19.75 -10.43
C ASP A 115 0.62 19.93 -9.01
N PHE A 116 1.49 20.03 -7.99
CA PHE A 116 1.08 20.08 -6.58
C PHE A 116 1.01 21.49 -6.01
N VAL A 117 1.80 22.44 -6.54
CA VAL A 117 1.88 23.80 -5.98
C VAL A 117 1.42 24.87 -6.96
N ILE A 118 2.11 25.02 -8.10
CA ILE A 118 1.89 26.18 -8.98
C ILE A 118 0.54 26.13 -9.69
N SER A 119 0.16 24.98 -10.25
CA SER A 119 -1.11 24.84 -10.97
C SER A 119 -2.30 25.02 -10.02
N PRO A 120 -2.38 24.35 -8.84
CA PRO A 120 -3.44 24.62 -7.88
C PRO A 120 -3.56 26.10 -7.52
N LEU A 121 -2.44 26.77 -7.20
CA LEU A 121 -2.45 28.20 -6.87
C LEU A 121 -2.94 29.10 -8.02
N SER A 122 -2.83 28.62 -9.26
CA SER A 122 -3.27 29.35 -10.45
C SER A 122 -4.75 29.13 -10.81
N THR A 123 -5.47 28.21 -10.14
CA THR A 123 -6.85 27.83 -10.50
C THR A 123 -7.94 28.72 -9.89
N GLN A 124 -7.60 29.54 -8.89
CA GLN A 124 -8.57 30.39 -8.19
C GLN A 124 -8.04 31.81 -8.00
N VAL A 125 -8.96 32.75 -7.75
CA VAL A 125 -8.59 34.13 -7.42
C VAL A 125 -7.93 34.15 -6.05
N MET A 126 -6.64 34.44 -6.04
CA MET A 126 -5.84 34.51 -4.82
C MET A 126 -5.68 35.96 -4.33
N SER A 127 -5.14 36.12 -3.12
CA SER A 127 -4.71 37.42 -2.62
C SER A 127 -3.67 38.06 -3.56
N THR A 128 -3.56 39.38 -3.50
CA THR A 128 -2.58 40.15 -4.29
C THR A 128 -1.15 39.66 -4.06
N ASP A 129 -0.84 39.22 -2.83
CA ASP A 129 0.48 38.77 -2.43
C ASP A 129 0.85 37.44 -3.10
N ILE A 130 -0.06 36.48 -3.12
CA ILE A 130 0.14 35.19 -3.79
C ILE A 130 0.21 35.38 -5.31
N ALA A 131 -0.63 36.26 -5.88
CA ALA A 131 -0.58 36.58 -7.30
C ALA A 131 0.79 37.19 -7.70
N SER A 132 1.33 38.08 -6.87
CA SER A 132 2.68 38.65 -7.05
C SER A 132 3.78 37.59 -6.90
N ALA A 133 3.64 36.68 -5.93
CA ALA A 133 4.56 35.57 -5.72
C ALA A 133 4.59 34.62 -6.94
N LEU A 134 3.41 34.26 -7.48
CA LEU A 134 3.29 33.47 -8.71
C LEU A 134 3.93 34.18 -9.91
N ALA A 135 3.71 35.49 -10.08
CA ALA A 135 4.33 36.25 -11.15
C ALA A 135 5.86 36.29 -11.02
N THR A 136 6.36 36.50 -9.81
CA THR A 136 7.80 36.48 -9.50
C THR A 136 8.39 35.11 -9.81
N TRP A 137 7.75 34.04 -9.35
CA TRP A 137 8.16 32.67 -9.66
C TRP A 137 8.18 32.44 -11.17
N ASN A 138 7.08 32.70 -11.88
CA ASN A 138 6.97 32.44 -13.31
C ASN A 138 7.97 33.23 -14.17
N SER A 139 8.35 34.44 -13.75
CA SER A 139 9.35 35.27 -14.43
C SER A 139 10.81 34.90 -14.12
N ALA A 140 11.06 34.15 -13.03
CA ALA A 140 12.40 33.78 -12.61
C ALA A 140 12.98 32.64 -13.46
N THR A 141 14.31 32.62 -13.59
CA THR A 141 15.04 31.52 -14.23
C THR A 141 14.94 30.24 -13.38
N ALA A 142 15.13 29.08 -14.00
CA ALA A 142 15.15 27.80 -13.28
C ALA A 142 16.21 27.77 -12.16
N ALA A 143 17.39 28.36 -12.39
CA ALA A 143 18.45 28.45 -11.39
C ALA A 143 18.03 29.31 -10.18
N GLN A 144 17.31 30.42 -10.41
CA GLN A 144 16.79 31.25 -9.33
C GLN A 144 15.71 30.52 -8.52
N LYS A 145 14.76 29.87 -9.20
CA LYS A 145 13.72 29.06 -8.56
C LYS A 145 14.34 27.99 -7.65
N GLN A 146 15.29 27.22 -8.18
CA GLN A 146 15.96 26.16 -7.42
C GLN A 146 16.76 26.74 -6.24
N ALA A 147 17.52 27.82 -6.45
CA ALA A 147 18.31 28.43 -5.39
C ALA A 147 17.44 28.92 -4.23
N TRP A 148 16.30 29.56 -4.53
CA TRP A 148 15.35 29.99 -3.51
C TRP A 148 14.70 28.81 -2.77
N ALA A 149 14.23 27.81 -3.53
CA ALA A 149 13.51 26.68 -2.96
C ALA A 149 14.43 25.80 -2.10
N THR A 150 15.62 25.45 -2.58
CA THR A 150 16.62 24.70 -1.80
C THR A 150 17.06 25.48 -0.56
N ALA A 151 17.36 26.78 -0.68
CA ALA A 151 17.78 27.56 0.48
C ALA A 151 16.71 27.62 1.58
N TYR A 152 15.43 27.63 1.19
CA TYR A 152 14.33 27.64 2.16
C TYR A 152 14.02 26.26 2.73
N ASP A 153 14.07 25.22 1.89
CA ASP A 153 13.93 23.82 2.33
C ASP A 153 15.02 23.44 3.35
N ASP A 154 16.27 23.83 3.09
CA ASP A 154 17.38 23.67 4.03
C ASP A 154 17.13 24.44 5.34
N ALA A 155 16.58 25.64 5.27
CA ALA A 155 16.28 26.46 6.45
C ALA A 155 15.16 25.84 7.31
N ILE A 156 14.11 25.31 6.68
CA ILE A 156 13.03 24.58 7.36
C ILE A 156 13.56 23.28 7.98
N THR A 157 14.39 22.55 7.25
CA THR A 157 15.00 21.30 7.73
C THR A 157 15.88 21.55 8.96
N ASN A 158 16.70 22.60 8.94
CA ASN A 158 17.51 23.02 10.08
C ASN A 158 16.67 23.51 11.28
N ALA A 159 15.46 24.01 11.01
CA ALA A 159 14.47 24.37 12.04
C ALA A 159 13.60 23.17 12.48
N GLU A 160 13.95 21.94 12.08
CA GLU A 160 13.19 20.71 12.38
C GLU A 160 11.71 20.81 11.96
N GLY A 161 11.42 21.51 10.86
CA GLY A 161 10.07 21.72 10.35
C GLY A 161 9.26 22.80 11.06
N LYS A 162 9.80 23.46 12.11
CA LYS A 162 9.10 24.50 12.88
C LYS A 162 9.24 25.84 12.19
N LEU A 163 8.15 26.35 11.61
CA LEU A 163 8.18 27.58 10.81
C LEU A 163 8.60 28.81 11.61
N ALA A 164 8.26 28.85 12.90
CA ALA A 164 8.61 29.96 13.79
C ALA A 164 10.12 30.08 14.05
N ASP A 165 10.87 28.99 13.88
CA ASP A 165 12.31 28.94 14.13
C ASP A 165 13.15 29.17 12.87
N VAL A 166 12.50 29.32 11.70
CA VAL A 166 13.17 29.54 10.43
C VAL A 166 13.76 30.96 10.38
N PRO A 167 15.07 31.11 10.19
CA PRO A 167 15.70 32.44 10.14
C PRO A 167 15.23 33.22 8.90
N SER A 168 15.29 34.54 8.98
CA SER A 168 15.05 35.39 7.80
C SER A 168 16.16 35.19 6.76
N GLY A 169 15.79 35.11 5.49
CA GLY A 169 16.72 34.89 4.39
C GLY A 169 16.13 35.25 3.03
N ALA A 170 16.97 35.22 2.00
CA ALA A 170 16.57 35.55 0.63
C ALA A 170 15.93 34.33 -0.07
N TYR A 171 14.70 34.02 0.30
CA TYR A 171 13.95 32.84 -0.18
C TYR A 171 13.02 33.12 -1.37
N GLY A 172 13.09 34.31 -1.95
CA GLY A 172 12.24 34.70 -3.08
C GLY A 172 10.74 34.55 -2.75
N PRO A 173 9.91 34.08 -3.70
CA PRO A 173 8.47 33.91 -3.48
C PRO A 173 8.09 32.59 -2.78
N VAL A 174 9.05 31.70 -2.47
CA VAL A 174 8.78 30.34 -1.95
C VAL A 174 7.93 30.37 -0.67
N PRO A 175 8.22 31.22 0.35
CA PRO A 175 7.42 31.22 1.56
C PRO A 175 5.95 31.63 1.31
N ALA A 176 5.73 32.56 0.37
CA ALA A 176 4.39 33.03 0.02
C ALA A 176 3.60 31.99 -0.79
N LEU A 177 4.27 31.22 -1.66
CA LEU A 177 3.65 30.13 -2.40
C LEU A 177 3.23 28.98 -1.47
N ALA A 178 4.12 28.55 -0.57
CA ALA A 178 3.81 27.51 0.42
C ALA A 178 2.68 27.95 1.37
N GLN A 179 2.68 29.22 1.79
CA GLN A 179 1.61 29.80 2.59
C GLN A 179 0.28 29.77 1.83
N GLY A 180 0.27 30.24 0.58
CA GLY A 180 -0.93 30.26 -0.25
C GLY A 180 -1.54 28.87 -0.46
N LEU A 181 -0.70 27.84 -0.62
CA LEU A 181 -1.16 26.47 -0.79
C LEU A 181 -1.74 25.93 0.52
N THR A 182 -1.10 26.27 1.64
CA THR A 182 -1.57 25.92 2.99
C THR A 182 -2.94 26.55 3.27
N ASP A 183 -3.13 27.81 2.90
CA ASP A 183 -4.42 28.50 3.08
C ASP A 183 -5.51 27.94 2.15
N MET A 184 -5.16 27.58 0.91
CA MET A 184 -6.03 26.87 -0.01
C MET A 184 -6.47 25.50 0.55
N ALA A 185 -5.54 24.76 1.16
CA ALA A 185 -5.83 23.48 1.82
C ALA A 185 -6.76 23.68 3.02
N LYS A 186 -6.47 24.65 3.91
CA LYS A 186 -7.33 25.00 5.06
C LYS A 186 -8.76 25.40 4.64
N ALA A 187 -8.90 26.06 3.49
CA ALA A 187 -10.19 26.39 2.92
C ALA A 187 -10.94 25.17 2.35
N GLY A 188 -10.26 24.04 2.13
CA GLY A 188 -10.81 22.84 1.50
C GLY A 188 -10.86 22.89 -0.02
N ALA A 189 -10.16 23.84 -0.65
CA ALA A 189 -10.14 24.01 -2.10
C ALA A 189 -9.10 23.13 -2.80
N LEU A 190 -8.06 22.68 -2.09
CA LEU A 190 -6.92 21.97 -2.69
C LEU A 190 -7.31 20.61 -3.30
N ASP A 191 -8.18 19.84 -2.62
CA ASP A 191 -8.66 18.54 -3.13
C ASP A 191 -9.24 18.67 -4.55
N ALA A 192 -10.13 19.65 -4.75
CA ALA A 192 -10.72 19.92 -6.06
C ALA A 192 -9.71 20.52 -7.06
N ALA A 193 -8.75 21.32 -6.60
CA ALA A 193 -7.72 21.90 -7.45
C ALA A 193 -6.76 20.85 -8.01
N LEU A 194 -6.45 19.79 -7.25
CA LEU A 194 -5.66 18.66 -7.72
C LEU A 194 -6.46 17.76 -8.68
N LEU A 195 -7.75 17.55 -8.38
CA LEU A 195 -8.68 16.76 -9.19
C LEU A 195 -9.20 17.44 -10.45
N SER A 196 -9.08 18.75 -10.60
CA SER A 196 -9.61 19.44 -11.79
C SER A 196 -8.64 19.44 -12.98
N GLN A 197 -7.39 19.02 -12.77
CA GLN A 197 -6.32 19.09 -13.78
C GLN A 197 -6.47 18.08 -14.94
N GLY A 198 -7.38 17.09 -14.84
CA GLY A 198 -7.63 16.06 -15.85
C GLY A 198 -9.02 16.12 -16.51
N GLY A 199 -9.89 17.07 -16.12
CA GLY A 199 -11.26 17.22 -16.65
C GLY A 199 -12.34 17.20 -15.57
N PHE A 200 -13.60 17.50 -15.95
CA PHE A 200 -14.73 17.64 -15.01
C PHE A 200 -15.17 16.31 -14.36
N PHE A 201 -15.06 15.19 -15.09
CA PHE A 201 -15.28 13.85 -14.56
C PHE A 201 -14.00 13.04 -14.71
N GLN A 202 -13.27 12.88 -13.61
CA GLN A 202 -12.13 11.98 -13.56
C GLN A 202 -12.10 11.19 -12.25
N THR A 203 -11.48 10.01 -12.31
CA THR A 203 -11.30 9.10 -11.17
C THR A 203 -9.83 8.84 -10.88
N ASP A 204 -8.94 9.67 -11.44
CA ASP A 204 -7.50 9.55 -11.24
C ASP A 204 -7.04 10.40 -10.05
N ASN A 205 -6.97 9.75 -8.88
CA ASN A 205 -6.50 10.38 -7.65
C ASN A 205 -4.97 10.30 -7.49
N THR A 206 -4.20 9.94 -8.54
CA THR A 206 -2.75 9.73 -8.43
C THR A 206 -2.04 10.93 -7.80
N LYS A 207 -2.37 12.15 -8.23
CA LYS A 207 -1.78 13.39 -7.68
C LYS A 207 -2.06 13.59 -6.19
N GLN A 208 -3.29 13.32 -5.76
CA GLN A 208 -3.67 13.45 -4.35
C GLN A 208 -2.94 12.41 -3.50
N ILE A 209 -2.92 11.15 -3.93
CA ILE A 209 -2.28 10.05 -3.20
C ILE A 209 -0.78 10.30 -3.05
N LEU A 210 -0.11 10.73 -4.12
CA LEU A 210 1.32 11.04 -4.11
C LEU A 210 1.62 12.19 -3.14
N PHE A 211 0.89 13.30 -3.24
CA PHE A 211 1.12 14.45 -2.36
C PHE A 211 0.81 14.14 -0.88
N PHE A 212 -0.18 13.30 -0.59
CA PHE A 212 -0.37 12.80 0.79
C PHE A 212 0.79 11.95 1.28
N GLY A 213 1.40 11.15 0.40
CA GLY A 213 2.56 10.30 0.70
C GLY A 213 3.87 11.07 0.89
N ASP A 214 3.95 12.29 0.37
CA ASP A 214 5.14 13.15 0.52
C ASP A 214 5.23 13.80 1.91
N GLY A 215 4.11 13.90 2.63
CA GLY A 215 4.05 14.43 3.98
C GLY A 215 3.98 13.35 5.07
N ALA A 216 4.12 13.76 6.32
CA ALA A 216 4.04 12.83 7.46
C ALA A 216 2.59 12.43 7.81
N TYR A 217 1.59 13.19 7.35
CA TYR A 217 0.21 13.01 7.80
C TYR A 217 -0.41 11.64 7.47
N LEU A 218 -0.14 11.10 6.28
CA LEU A 218 -0.60 9.76 5.91
C LEU A 218 0.15 8.68 6.69
N ASP A 219 1.47 8.83 6.85
CA ASP A 219 2.31 7.88 7.58
C ASP A 219 1.97 7.85 9.08
N ASP A 220 1.80 9.00 9.71
CA ASP A 220 1.38 9.14 11.11
C ASP A 220 0.03 8.46 11.36
N ALA A 221 -0.93 8.65 10.46
CA ALA A 221 -2.22 7.99 10.54
C ALA A 221 -2.09 6.47 10.40
N GLY A 222 -1.28 5.99 9.47
CA GLY A 222 -0.98 4.57 9.30
C GLY A 222 -0.31 3.96 10.54
N THR A 223 0.63 4.69 11.14
CA THR A 223 1.33 4.31 12.37
C THR A 223 0.35 4.21 13.54
N ALA A 224 -0.48 5.23 13.75
CA ALA A 224 -1.50 5.23 14.81
C ALA A 224 -2.51 4.08 14.65
N ALA A 225 -2.82 3.69 13.42
CA ALA A 225 -3.72 2.60 13.10
C ALA A 225 -3.06 1.21 13.05
N ASN A 226 -1.75 1.09 13.32
CA ASN A 226 -0.99 -0.16 13.18
C ASN A 226 -1.05 -0.76 11.76
N LEU A 227 -0.99 0.10 10.74
CA LEU A 227 -1.01 -0.25 9.32
C LEU A 227 0.39 -0.31 8.69
N GLN A 228 1.44 -0.13 9.50
CA GLN A 228 2.83 -0.21 9.07
C GLN A 228 3.29 -1.65 8.84
N GLY A 229 4.30 -1.86 7.99
CA GLY A 229 4.83 -3.20 7.71
C GLY A 229 5.28 -3.96 8.97
N GLY A 230 5.96 -3.26 9.89
CA GLY A 230 6.41 -3.82 11.17
C GLY A 230 5.29 -4.13 12.17
N THR A 231 4.07 -3.65 11.95
CA THR A 231 2.91 -3.90 12.83
C THR A 231 1.91 -4.88 12.22
N TRP A 232 2.33 -5.69 11.24
CA TRP A 232 1.48 -6.57 10.44
C TRP A 232 0.44 -5.83 9.60
N GLY A 233 0.76 -4.59 9.22
CA GLY A 233 -0.18 -3.64 8.63
C GLY A 233 -1.00 -4.13 7.46
N MET A 234 -0.43 -4.91 6.52
CA MET A 234 -1.20 -5.47 5.40
C MET A 234 -2.29 -6.48 5.82
N MET A 235 -2.23 -7.01 7.05
CA MET A 235 -3.32 -7.82 7.61
C MET A 235 -4.28 -7.01 8.46
N ASN A 236 -3.86 -5.86 8.95
CA ASN A 236 -4.63 -5.08 9.88
C ASN A 236 -5.61 -4.19 9.12
N GLU A 237 -6.71 -3.89 9.79
CA GLU A 237 -7.66 -2.86 9.40
C GLU A 237 -7.76 -1.88 10.57
N THR A 238 -8.33 -0.71 10.34
CA THR A 238 -8.59 0.22 11.45
C THR A 238 -9.56 -0.38 12.47
N GLY A 239 -9.38 -0.02 13.74
CA GLY A 239 -10.24 -0.46 14.84
C GLY A 239 -10.13 -1.94 15.22
N ARG A 240 -11.27 -2.62 15.36
CA ARG A 240 -11.37 -4.02 15.85
C ARG A 240 -11.78 -5.02 14.78
N TYR A 241 -11.85 -4.57 13.52
CA TYR A 241 -12.24 -5.41 12.41
C TYR A 241 -11.15 -6.45 12.14
N PRO A 242 -11.49 -7.73 11.89
CA PRO A 242 -10.49 -8.69 11.46
C PRO A 242 -10.13 -8.31 10.02
N GLY A 243 -8.95 -7.73 9.83
CA GLY A 243 -8.45 -7.38 8.50
C GLY A 243 -8.14 -8.62 7.66
N GLN A 244 -7.36 -8.46 6.61
CA GLN A 244 -7.17 -9.45 5.56
C GLN A 244 -6.21 -10.56 6.02
N ALA A 245 -6.68 -11.45 6.90
CA ALA A 245 -5.85 -12.48 7.54
C ALA A 245 -5.09 -13.40 6.56
N TRP A 246 -5.58 -13.55 5.32
CA TRP A 246 -4.91 -14.33 4.28
C TRP A 246 -3.63 -13.68 3.74
N LEU A 247 -3.42 -12.38 3.97
CA LEU A 247 -2.18 -11.66 3.61
C LEU A 247 -1.03 -11.90 4.60
N TRP A 248 -1.23 -12.69 5.66
CA TRP A 248 -0.18 -12.99 6.64
C TRP A 248 1.09 -13.57 6.04
N LEU A 249 0.98 -14.32 4.95
CA LEU A 249 2.12 -14.88 4.24
C LEU A 249 3.02 -13.80 3.63
N TYR A 250 2.46 -12.64 3.28
CA TYR A 250 3.19 -11.47 2.82
C TYR A 250 3.71 -10.66 4.02
N SER A 251 2.86 -10.39 5.02
CA SER A 251 3.21 -9.59 6.21
C SER A 251 4.33 -10.21 7.04
N PHE A 252 4.43 -11.54 7.07
CA PHE A 252 5.46 -12.28 7.80
C PHE A 252 6.88 -11.83 7.43
N TRP A 253 7.13 -11.55 6.16
CA TRP A 253 8.48 -11.21 5.70
C TRP A 253 8.97 -9.90 6.29
N TYR A 254 8.10 -8.90 6.49
CA TYR A 254 8.44 -7.64 7.15
C TYR A 254 8.86 -7.80 8.63
N GLN A 255 8.73 -8.99 9.21
CA GLN A 255 9.15 -9.26 10.60
C GLN A 255 10.58 -9.77 10.71
N ILE A 256 11.25 -10.08 9.58
CA ILE A 256 12.57 -10.70 9.58
C ILE A 256 13.59 -9.89 8.75
N PRO A 257 14.86 -9.78 9.20
CA PRO A 257 15.91 -9.20 8.36
C PRO A 257 16.12 -10.00 7.07
N PRO A 258 16.42 -9.33 5.93
CA PRO A 258 16.66 -7.89 5.76
C PRO A 258 15.39 -7.06 5.44
N PHE A 259 14.20 -7.66 5.39
CA PHE A 259 12.96 -7.00 4.96
C PHE A 259 12.38 -6.03 5.98
N ASN A 260 12.80 -6.14 7.24
CA ASN A 260 12.36 -5.27 8.33
C ASN A 260 13.21 -3.99 8.49
N ASN A 261 14.15 -3.74 7.58
CA ASN A 261 15.03 -2.58 7.64
C ASN A 261 15.25 -2.00 6.23
N GLU A 262 14.64 -0.84 5.96
CA GLU A 262 14.74 -0.12 4.69
C GLU A 262 16.17 0.28 4.29
N GLU A 263 17.08 0.46 5.26
CA GLU A 263 18.48 0.78 5.00
C GLU A 263 19.27 -0.42 4.43
N SER A 264 18.73 -1.65 4.56
CA SER A 264 19.38 -2.87 4.11
C SER A 264 19.35 -3.02 2.59
N LYS A 265 20.20 -2.29 1.88
CA LYS A 265 20.28 -2.34 0.41
C LYS A 265 20.88 -3.67 -0.09
N PRO A 266 20.37 -4.25 -1.19
CA PRO A 266 19.26 -3.76 -2.02
C PRO A 266 17.88 -4.28 -1.57
N ILE A 267 17.81 -5.23 -0.63
CA ILE A 267 16.59 -6.01 -0.37
C ILE A 267 15.59 -5.21 0.47
N GLY A 268 16.02 -4.63 1.59
CA GLY A 268 15.17 -3.84 2.49
C GLY A 268 14.60 -2.59 1.82
N ALA A 269 15.42 -1.86 1.07
CA ALA A 269 14.98 -0.69 0.29
C ALA A 269 13.95 -1.03 -0.82
N ASN A 270 13.78 -2.30 -1.14
CA ASN A 270 12.84 -2.80 -2.14
C ASN A 270 12.00 -3.97 -1.59
N ALA A 271 11.74 -3.99 -0.28
CA ALA A 271 11.20 -5.15 0.43
C ALA A 271 9.96 -5.71 -0.27
N ASP A 272 9.01 -4.84 -0.61
CA ASP A 272 7.76 -5.16 -1.29
C ASP A 272 7.98 -5.96 -2.58
N ALA A 273 8.89 -5.52 -3.45
CA ALA A 273 9.17 -6.15 -4.73
C ALA A 273 9.78 -7.55 -4.54
N TYR A 274 10.69 -7.71 -3.59
CA TYR A 274 11.29 -9.00 -3.26
C TYR A 274 10.28 -9.95 -2.59
N ILE A 275 9.45 -9.46 -1.67
CA ILE A 275 8.42 -10.25 -1.00
C ILE A 275 7.40 -10.75 -2.03
N MET A 276 6.94 -9.88 -2.94
CA MET A 276 6.07 -10.26 -4.04
C MET A 276 6.69 -11.34 -4.93
N ALA A 277 7.98 -11.22 -5.25
CA ALA A 277 8.69 -12.23 -6.04
C ALA A 277 8.80 -13.58 -5.30
N ILE A 278 9.17 -13.56 -4.01
CA ILE A 278 9.25 -14.76 -3.16
C ILE A 278 7.87 -15.45 -3.09
N MET A 279 6.83 -14.68 -2.79
CA MET A 279 5.47 -15.20 -2.69
C MET A 279 4.94 -15.73 -4.03
N GLY A 280 5.30 -15.09 -5.14
CA GLY A 280 5.03 -15.58 -6.49
C GLY A 280 5.70 -16.93 -6.77
N VAL A 281 6.98 -17.07 -6.42
CA VAL A 281 7.73 -18.33 -6.57
C VAL A 281 7.16 -19.44 -5.68
N LEU A 282 6.83 -19.14 -4.43
CA LEU A 282 6.20 -20.10 -3.51
C LEU A 282 4.83 -20.55 -4.01
N SER A 283 4.02 -19.62 -4.51
CA SER A 283 2.71 -19.92 -5.09
C SER A 283 2.82 -20.77 -6.34
N LEU A 284 3.78 -20.47 -7.23
CA LEU A 284 4.08 -21.29 -8.39
C LEU A 284 4.55 -22.69 -7.97
N GLY A 285 5.39 -22.79 -6.95
CA GLY A 285 5.81 -24.05 -6.36
C GLY A 285 4.63 -24.88 -5.86
N LEU A 286 3.68 -24.25 -5.15
CA LEU A 286 2.44 -24.89 -4.67
C LEU A 286 1.60 -25.44 -5.83
N ILE A 287 1.41 -24.66 -6.89
CA ILE A 287 0.69 -25.09 -8.10
C ILE A 287 1.40 -26.27 -8.78
N LEU A 288 2.73 -26.29 -8.78
CA LEU A 288 3.55 -27.32 -9.40
C LEU A 288 3.75 -28.58 -8.52
N ILE A 289 3.26 -28.61 -7.27
CA ILE A 289 3.36 -29.80 -6.40
C ILE A 289 2.95 -31.12 -7.08
N PRO A 290 1.84 -31.20 -7.84
CA PRO A 290 1.42 -32.45 -8.47
C PRO A 290 2.40 -32.98 -9.52
N VAL A 291 3.19 -32.10 -10.13
CA VAL A 291 4.14 -32.45 -11.20
C VAL A 291 5.55 -32.70 -10.69
N ILE A 292 5.93 -32.19 -9.51
CA ILE A 292 7.27 -32.34 -8.95
C ILE A 292 7.49 -33.80 -8.49
N PRO A 293 8.43 -34.55 -9.11
CA PRO A 293 8.78 -35.91 -8.69
C PRO A 293 9.25 -35.92 -7.23
N GLY A 294 8.88 -36.95 -6.46
CA GLY A 294 9.15 -37.01 -5.02
C GLY A 294 8.10 -36.29 -4.18
N ILE A 295 7.85 -34.99 -4.40
CA ILE A 295 6.86 -34.21 -3.63
C ILE A 295 5.44 -34.73 -3.88
N LYS A 296 5.06 -35.02 -5.13
CA LYS A 296 3.75 -35.60 -5.44
C LYS A 296 3.45 -36.91 -4.69
N THR A 297 4.49 -37.64 -4.28
CA THR A 297 4.36 -38.90 -3.52
C THR A 297 4.48 -38.71 -2.02
N LEU A 298 4.78 -37.50 -1.55
CA LEU A 298 4.97 -37.18 -0.13
C LEU A 298 3.74 -37.54 0.71
N PRO A 299 2.49 -37.27 0.28
CA PRO A 299 1.30 -37.69 1.05
C PRO A 299 1.20 -39.20 1.26
N MET A 300 1.78 -40.01 0.35
CA MET A 300 1.83 -41.47 0.48
C MET A 300 2.99 -41.93 1.37
N ARG A 301 4.11 -41.20 1.40
CA ARG A 301 5.30 -41.51 2.24
C ARG A 301 5.11 -41.11 3.70
N ILE A 302 4.46 -39.97 3.96
CA ILE A 302 4.11 -39.49 5.30
C ILE A 302 2.59 -39.62 5.41
N PRO A 303 2.06 -40.77 5.88
CA PRO A 303 0.65 -41.11 5.72
C PRO A 303 -0.23 -40.45 6.79
N ILE A 304 -0.20 -39.11 6.89
CA ILE A 304 -1.10 -38.33 7.75
C ILE A 304 -2.56 -38.65 7.41
N HIS A 305 -2.84 -38.90 6.13
CA HIS A 305 -4.14 -39.34 5.65
C HIS A 305 -4.62 -40.64 6.34
N ARG A 306 -3.72 -41.55 6.76
CA ARG A 306 -4.13 -42.75 7.51
C ARG A 306 -4.55 -42.43 8.95
N GLY A 307 -4.08 -41.32 9.51
CA GLY A 307 -4.53 -40.80 10.80
C GLY A 307 -5.91 -40.16 10.69
N ILE A 308 -6.11 -39.32 9.68
CA ILE A 308 -7.41 -38.65 9.41
C ILE A 308 -8.49 -39.69 9.09
N TRP A 309 -8.17 -40.65 8.22
CA TRP A 309 -9.09 -41.70 7.76
C TRP A 309 -8.91 -43.01 8.54
N ARG A 310 -8.51 -42.95 9.80
CA ARG A 310 -8.13 -44.13 10.59
C ARG A 310 -9.20 -45.21 10.61
N ASP A 311 -10.46 -44.83 10.74
CA ASP A 311 -11.57 -45.77 10.83
C ASP A 311 -11.90 -46.43 9.48
N TYR A 312 -11.70 -45.71 8.37
CA TYR A 312 -11.75 -46.27 7.02
C TYR A 312 -10.65 -47.31 6.82
N TYR A 313 -9.40 -47.00 7.17
CA TYR A 313 -8.29 -47.95 7.03
C TYR A 313 -8.41 -49.16 7.97
N ARG A 314 -9.00 -48.98 9.16
CA ARG A 314 -9.29 -50.07 10.11
C ARG A 314 -10.41 -50.98 9.60
N SER A 315 -11.48 -50.42 9.03
CA SER A 315 -12.62 -51.20 8.51
C SER A 315 -12.31 -51.93 7.21
N GLN A 316 -11.41 -51.39 6.37
CA GLN A 316 -10.97 -52.01 5.11
C GLN A 316 -9.90 -53.11 5.28
N ALA A 317 -9.46 -53.42 6.51
CA ALA A 317 -8.44 -54.44 6.80
C ALA A 317 -7.13 -54.31 5.98
N ILE A 318 -6.75 -53.10 5.54
CA ILE A 318 -5.47 -52.84 4.86
C ILE A 318 -4.36 -52.93 5.93
N ARG A 319 -3.94 -54.16 6.23
CA ARG A 319 -2.85 -54.47 7.17
C ARG A 319 -1.56 -53.81 6.69
N LYS A 320 -0.81 -53.24 7.65
CA LYS A 320 0.53 -52.68 7.45
C LYS A 320 1.37 -53.63 6.56
N PRO A 321 2.06 -53.14 5.51
CA PRO A 321 3.17 -53.91 4.98
C PRO A 321 4.17 -54.08 6.14
N LYS A 322 4.50 -55.34 6.45
CA LYS A 322 5.59 -55.64 7.38
C LYS A 322 6.86 -54.98 6.82
N LYS A 323 7.61 -54.35 7.72
CA LYS A 323 8.93 -53.75 7.43
C LYS A 323 9.84 -54.76 6.73
#